data_AF-A0A0N4V742-F1
#
_entry.id   AF-A0A0N4V742-F1
#
_cell.length_a   1.000
_cell.length_b   1.000
_cell.length_c   1.000
_cell.angle_alpha   90.00
_cell.angle_beta   90.00
_cell.angle_gamma   90.00
#
_symmetry.space_group_name_H-M   'P 1'
#
loop_
_entity.id
_entity.type
_entity.pdbx_description
1 polymer ?
#
loop_
_entity_poly.entity_id
_entity_poly.type
_entity_poly.pdbx_seq_one_letter_code
_entity_poly.pdbx_strand_id
1 'polypeptide(L)'
;MLFPVCNEFRWFKFYAFDFSPRAIALMGERAKRLGFSVEVILCDLTAFETIKPLHWPEADITTLVFVLSSISPNNHERAVQNLKKFVRLGGTVIVRDYGFNDHAMLRFGRGSKLGDRFYARQDGTRAFYFDKEELDNLFVNAGFRIEKSECLFRKTINHQKRLSVDRIFVQGVYVRIS
;
A
#
# COMPACT_ATOMS: atom_id res chain seq x y z
N MET A 1 4.94 9.90 -1.27
CA MET A 1 5.86 9.22 -2.20
C MET A 1 5.57 9.51 -3.66
N LEU A 2 4.33 9.88 -4.03
CA LEU A 2 3.96 10.13 -5.42
C LEU A 2 4.77 11.26 -6.10
N PHE A 3 4.89 12.44 -5.49
CA PHE A 3 5.47 13.62 -6.17
C PHE A 3 6.93 13.49 -6.64
N PRO A 4 7.85 12.86 -5.88
CA PRO A 4 9.18 12.53 -6.43
C PRO A 4 9.10 11.69 -7.71
N VAL A 5 8.19 10.72 -7.80
CA VAL A 5 7.96 9.91 -9.00
C VAL A 5 7.39 10.76 -10.12
N CYS A 6 6.44 11.65 -9.83
CA CYS A 6 5.92 12.59 -10.83
C CYS A 6 7.00 13.53 -11.38
N ASN A 7 7.97 13.91 -10.55
CA ASN A 7 9.08 14.75 -10.98
C ASN A 7 10.00 14.03 -11.97
N GLU A 8 10.28 12.75 -11.69
CA GLU A 8 11.18 11.92 -12.50
C GLU A 8 10.52 11.48 -13.81
N PHE A 9 9.27 11.03 -13.76
CA PHE A 9 8.55 10.46 -14.90
C PHE A 9 7.48 11.42 -15.40
N ARG A 10 7.90 12.56 -15.95
CA ARG A 10 7.00 13.64 -16.42
C ARG A 10 6.05 13.23 -17.55
N TRP A 11 6.36 12.17 -18.27
CA TRP A 11 5.55 11.62 -19.37
C TRP A 11 4.49 10.60 -18.91
N PHE A 12 4.45 10.24 -17.62
CA PHE A 12 3.43 9.35 -17.08
C PHE A 12 2.14 10.11 -16.78
N LYS A 13 1.01 9.40 -16.89
CA LYS A 13 -0.27 9.84 -16.35
C LYS A 13 -0.42 9.28 -14.94
N PHE A 14 -0.70 10.15 -13.98
CA PHE A 14 -0.78 9.76 -12.58
C PHE A 14 -2.22 9.77 -12.10
N TYR A 15 -2.60 8.64 -11.49
CA TYR A 15 -3.88 8.42 -10.85
C TYR A 15 -3.61 7.98 -9.42
N ALA A 16 -4.33 8.54 -8.46
CA ALA A 16 -4.16 8.20 -7.06
C ALA A 16 -5.51 8.15 -6.34
N PHE A 17 -5.62 7.29 -5.35
CA PHE A 17 -6.85 7.17 -4.58
C PHE A 17 -6.54 6.88 -3.12
N ASP A 18 -7.50 7.20 -2.27
CA ASP A 18 -7.44 7.00 -0.83
C ASP A 18 -8.87 6.94 -0.29
N PHE A 19 -9.09 6.22 0.82
CA PHE A 19 -10.40 6.15 1.46
C PHE A 19 -10.68 7.39 2.33
N SER A 20 -9.66 8.20 2.61
CA SER A 20 -9.74 9.41 3.42
C SER A 20 -9.99 10.65 2.57
N PRO A 21 -11.13 11.35 2.72
CA PRO A 21 -11.39 12.61 2.02
C PRO A 21 -10.31 13.67 2.30
N ARG A 22 -9.73 13.64 3.52
CA ARG A 22 -8.64 14.52 3.91
C ARG A 22 -7.35 14.23 3.12
N ALA A 23 -7.02 12.95 2.91
CA ALA A 23 -5.85 12.58 2.11
C ALA A 23 -6.01 13.01 0.64
N ILE A 24 -7.21 12.87 0.09
CA ILE A 24 -7.56 13.34 -1.26
C ILE A 24 -7.39 14.85 -1.38
N ALA A 25 -7.94 15.63 -0.45
CA ALA A 25 -7.80 17.08 -0.44
C ALA A 25 -6.31 17.50 -0.38
N LEU A 26 -5.55 16.94 0.57
CA LEU A 26 -4.12 17.25 0.73
C LEU A 26 -3.30 16.86 -0.51
N MET A 27 -3.64 15.75 -1.17
CA MET A 27 -2.97 15.34 -2.39
C MET A 27 -3.28 16.28 -3.56
N GLY A 28 -4.54 16.66 -3.74
CA GLY A 28 -4.97 17.61 -4.77
C GLY A 28 -4.33 18.99 -4.60
N GLU A 29 -4.36 19.54 -3.39
CA GLU A 29 -3.70 20.81 -3.06
C GLU A 29 -2.20 20.77 -3.36
N ARG A 30 -1.53 19.69 -2.95
CA ARG A 30 -0.09 19.54 -3.18
C ARG A 30 0.25 19.35 -4.65
N ALA A 31 -0.56 18.60 -5.40
CA ALA A 31 -0.40 18.44 -6.84
C ALA A 31 -0.52 19.79 -7.56
N LYS A 32 -1.57 20.57 -7.24
CA LYS A 32 -1.77 21.92 -7.76
C LYS A 32 -0.60 22.84 -7.44
N ARG A 33 -0.16 22.87 -6.18
CA ARG A 33 0.98 23.71 -5.73
C ARG A 33 2.28 23.38 -6.45
N LEU A 34 2.51 22.10 -6.77
CA LEU A 34 3.73 21.64 -7.43
C LEU A 34 3.62 21.59 -8.96
N GLY A 35 2.47 21.96 -9.54
CA GLY A 35 2.24 21.95 -10.99
C GLY A 35 2.22 20.56 -11.60
N PHE A 36 1.81 19.53 -10.84
CA PHE A 36 1.65 18.17 -11.36
C PHE A 36 0.19 17.89 -11.73
N SER A 37 -0.02 17.25 -12.88
CA SER A 37 -1.31 16.67 -13.24
C SER A 37 -1.44 15.29 -12.60
N VAL A 38 -2.24 15.21 -11.54
CA VAL A 38 -2.59 13.96 -10.85
C VAL A 38 -4.09 13.94 -10.68
N GLU A 39 -4.75 12.91 -11.20
CA GLU A 39 -6.16 12.72 -10.94
C GLU A 39 -6.35 11.92 -9.66
N VAL A 40 -7.23 12.41 -8.77
CA VAL A 40 -7.45 11.82 -7.44
C VAL A 40 -8.91 11.48 -7.21
N ILE A 41 -9.18 10.33 -6.60
CA ILE A 41 -10.53 9.90 -6.24
C ILE A 41 -10.62 9.38 -4.82
N LEU A 42 -11.78 9.60 -4.20
CA LEU A 42 -12.15 8.91 -2.95
C LEU A 42 -12.50 7.46 -3.29
N CYS A 43 -11.74 6.51 -2.75
CA CYS A 43 -11.94 5.09 -3.02
C CYS A 43 -11.51 4.25 -1.82
N ASP A 44 -12.42 3.39 -1.35
CA ASP A 44 -12.10 2.29 -0.43
C ASP A 44 -11.84 1.02 -1.25
N LEU A 45 -10.59 0.54 -1.23
CA LEU A 45 -10.18 -0.72 -1.89
C LEU A 45 -10.99 -1.93 -1.41
N THR A 46 -11.64 -1.85 -0.26
CA THR A 46 -12.43 -2.93 0.32
C THR A 46 -13.92 -2.86 -0.04
N ALA A 47 -14.40 -1.84 -0.74
CA ALA A 47 -15.82 -1.71 -1.08
C ALA A 47 -16.27 -2.70 -2.19
N PHE A 48 -17.55 -3.11 -2.17
CA PHE A 48 -18.13 -4.03 -3.18
C PHE A 48 -18.50 -3.36 -4.51
N GLU A 49 -18.63 -2.04 -4.51
CA GLU A 49 -19.12 -1.25 -5.64
C GLU A 49 -18.07 -1.07 -6.75
N THR A 50 -18.44 -0.38 -7.82
CA THR A 50 -17.51 0.07 -8.86
C THR A 50 -16.56 1.12 -8.27
N ILE A 51 -15.44 0.65 -7.72
CA ILE A 51 -14.42 1.47 -7.04
C ILE A 51 -13.57 2.34 -7.97
N LYS A 52 -13.59 2.06 -9.28
CA LYS A 52 -12.77 2.73 -10.30
C LYS A 52 -13.68 3.50 -11.27
N PRO A 53 -13.41 4.79 -11.54
CA PRO A 53 -14.15 5.54 -12.55
C PRO A 53 -13.99 4.91 -13.93
N LEU A 54 -15.07 4.91 -14.73
CA LEU A 54 -15.06 4.31 -16.06
C LEU A 54 -14.02 4.95 -17.00
N HIS A 55 -13.73 6.24 -16.80
CA HIS A 55 -12.75 6.97 -17.62
C HIS A 55 -11.30 6.73 -17.22
N TRP A 56 -11.02 6.12 -16.05
CA TRP A 56 -9.66 5.76 -15.69
C TRP A 56 -9.18 4.58 -16.54
N PRO A 57 -8.03 4.71 -17.22
CA PRO A 57 -7.43 3.55 -17.87
C PRO A 57 -7.03 2.51 -16.82
N GLU A 58 -6.91 1.26 -17.22
CA GLU A 58 -6.12 0.31 -16.43
C GLU A 58 -4.64 0.71 -16.51
N ALA A 59 -3.94 0.69 -15.38
CA ALA A 59 -2.57 1.16 -15.24
C ALA A 59 -1.55 0.09 -15.62
N ASP A 60 -0.46 0.53 -16.26
CA ASP A 60 0.75 -0.26 -16.49
C ASP A 60 1.46 -0.63 -15.19
N ILE A 61 1.51 0.32 -14.26
CA ILE A 61 2.19 0.20 -12.97
C ILE A 61 1.26 0.72 -11.87
N THR A 62 1.04 -0.09 -10.85
CA THR A 62 0.28 0.25 -9.65
C THR A 62 1.16 0.08 -8.43
N THR A 63 1.06 0.97 -7.45
CA THR A 63 1.88 0.89 -6.24
C THR A 63 1.00 0.90 -4.99
N LEU A 64 1.25 -0.02 -4.07
CA LEU A 64 0.65 -0.05 -2.73
C LEU A 64 1.76 0.03 -1.70
N VAL A 65 1.92 1.18 -1.05
CA VAL A 65 2.97 1.37 -0.04
C VAL A 65 2.33 1.70 1.31
N PHE A 66 2.47 0.78 2.26
CA PHE A 66 1.82 0.80 3.57
C PHE A 66 0.29 0.87 3.49
N VAL A 67 -0.30 0.23 2.48
CA VAL A 67 -1.75 0.24 2.24
C VAL A 67 -2.39 -0.99 2.84
N LEU A 68 -1.94 -2.20 2.46
CA LEU A 68 -2.59 -3.43 2.89
C LEU A 68 -2.49 -3.63 4.40
N SER A 69 -1.40 -3.18 5.03
CA SER A 69 -1.25 -3.23 6.49
C SER A 69 -2.26 -2.37 7.25
N SER A 70 -2.87 -1.36 6.62
CA SER A 70 -3.92 -0.54 7.23
C SER A 70 -5.31 -1.18 7.13
N ILE A 71 -5.47 -2.18 6.25
CA ILE A 71 -6.71 -2.88 5.99
C ILE A 71 -6.82 -4.08 6.95
N SER A 72 -8.03 -4.37 7.40
CA SER A 72 -8.30 -5.59 8.19
C SER A 72 -7.91 -6.85 7.41
N PRO A 73 -7.25 -7.84 8.01
CA PRO A 73 -6.87 -9.09 7.33
C PRO A 73 -8.02 -9.77 6.59
N ASN A 74 -9.22 -9.76 7.19
CA ASN A 74 -10.43 -10.33 6.58
C ASN A 74 -10.84 -9.66 5.26
N ASN A 75 -10.27 -8.50 4.93
CA ASN A 75 -10.57 -7.75 3.72
C ASN A 75 -9.38 -7.71 2.74
N HIS A 76 -8.25 -8.35 3.04
CA HIS A 76 -7.05 -8.31 2.19
C HIS A 76 -7.30 -8.95 0.82
N GLU A 77 -7.88 -10.15 0.78
CA GLU A 77 -8.21 -10.82 -0.48
C GLU A 77 -9.10 -9.93 -1.35
N ARG A 78 -10.18 -9.40 -0.76
CA ARG A 78 -11.09 -8.49 -1.44
C ARG A 78 -10.37 -7.24 -1.95
N ALA A 79 -9.50 -6.64 -1.15
CA ALA A 79 -8.73 -5.45 -1.54
C ALA A 79 -7.85 -5.73 -2.77
N VAL A 80 -7.16 -6.87 -2.81
CA VAL A 80 -6.31 -7.26 -3.94
C VAL A 80 -7.15 -7.62 -5.17
N GLN A 81 -8.28 -8.31 -5.01
CA GLN A 81 -9.23 -8.57 -6.11
C GLN A 81 -9.78 -7.28 -6.71
N ASN A 82 -10.07 -6.29 -5.87
CA ASN A 82 -10.52 -4.98 -6.29
C ASN A 82 -9.41 -4.18 -6.98
N LEU A 83 -8.18 -4.21 -6.45
CA LEU A 83 -7.01 -3.59 -7.06
C LEU A 83 -6.81 -4.03 -8.51
N LYS A 84 -7.09 -5.31 -8.81
CA LYS A 84 -6.99 -5.89 -10.15
C LYS A 84 -7.75 -5.08 -11.23
N LYS A 85 -8.87 -4.44 -10.88
CA LYS A 85 -9.66 -3.56 -11.78
C LYS A 85 -8.90 -2.31 -12.24
N PHE A 86 -7.85 -1.94 -11.51
CA PHE A 86 -6.97 -0.81 -11.84
C PHE A 86 -5.72 -1.23 -12.62
N VAL A 87 -5.42 -2.52 -12.75
CA VAL A 87 -4.15 -2.99 -13.32
C VAL A 87 -4.45 -3.68 -14.64
N ARG A 88 -3.80 -3.29 -15.74
CA ARG A 88 -4.07 -3.97 -17.02
C ARG A 88 -3.53 -5.39 -17.03
N LEU A 89 -3.99 -6.24 -17.95
CA LEU A 89 -3.34 -7.53 -18.19
C LEU A 89 -1.86 -7.31 -18.57
N GLY A 90 -0.95 -8.04 -17.92
CA GLY A 90 0.50 -7.84 -18.02
C GLY A 90 1.02 -6.59 -17.29
N GLY A 91 0.17 -5.85 -16.57
CA GLY A 91 0.55 -4.72 -15.73
C GLY A 91 1.14 -5.17 -14.39
N THR A 92 1.93 -4.29 -13.78
CA THR A 92 2.74 -4.59 -12.60
C THR A 92 2.17 -3.92 -11.35
N VAL A 93 2.11 -4.66 -10.24
CA VAL A 93 1.85 -4.13 -8.90
C VAL A 93 3.13 -4.19 -8.07
N ILE A 94 3.54 -3.06 -7.52
CA ILE A 94 4.66 -2.95 -6.58
C ILE A 94 4.09 -2.71 -5.19
N VAL A 95 4.38 -3.61 -4.27
CA VAL A 95 3.88 -3.56 -2.89
C VAL A 95 5.04 -3.40 -1.93
N ARG A 96 4.85 -2.56 -0.91
CA ARG A 96 5.71 -2.53 0.26
C ARG A 96 4.90 -2.32 1.52
N ASP A 97 4.98 -3.24 2.46
CA ASP A 97 4.23 -3.21 3.72
C ASP A 97 5.11 -3.68 4.90
N TYR A 98 4.56 -3.66 6.12
CA TYR A 98 5.31 -4.08 7.31
C TYR A 98 5.50 -5.59 7.35
N GLY A 99 6.71 -6.03 7.68
CA GLY A 99 7.03 -7.45 7.83
C GLY A 99 6.87 -7.94 9.26
N PHE A 100 6.57 -9.22 9.40
CA PHE A 100 6.54 -9.93 10.68
C PHE A 100 7.84 -9.71 11.48
N ASN A 101 7.72 -9.65 12.81
CA ASN A 101 8.81 -9.32 13.75
C ASN A 101 9.43 -7.91 13.62
N ASP A 102 8.83 -6.99 12.86
CA ASP A 102 9.26 -5.59 12.83
C ASP A 102 9.29 -5.00 14.25
N HIS A 103 10.30 -4.17 14.55
CA HIS A 103 10.42 -3.57 15.88
C HIS A 103 9.17 -2.79 16.31
N ALA A 104 8.41 -2.19 15.38
CA ALA A 104 7.16 -1.53 15.76
C ALA A 104 6.09 -2.53 16.22
N MET A 105 6.05 -3.73 15.64
CA MET A 105 5.14 -4.81 16.06
C MET A 105 5.42 -5.20 17.52
N LEU A 106 6.71 -5.43 17.84
CA LEU A 106 7.15 -5.92 19.14
C LEU A 106 6.90 -4.95 20.30
N ARG A 107 6.65 -3.67 19.99
CA ARG A 107 6.41 -2.62 21.00
C ARG A 107 4.94 -2.39 21.32
N PHE A 108 4.01 -3.01 20.59
CA PHE A 108 2.59 -2.83 20.88
C PHE A 108 2.23 -3.38 22.26
N GLY A 109 1.64 -2.51 23.10
CA GLY A 109 1.27 -2.82 24.48
C GLY A 109 -0.03 -3.63 24.59
N ARG A 110 -0.27 -4.19 25.79
CA ARG A 110 -1.53 -4.87 26.16
C ARG A 110 -2.68 -3.87 25.99
N GLY A 111 -3.54 -4.07 24.99
CA GLY A 111 -4.66 -3.17 24.64
C GLY A 111 -4.63 -2.63 23.21
N SER A 112 -3.50 -2.76 22.51
CA SER A 112 -3.40 -2.37 21.10
C SER A 112 -3.61 -3.55 20.12
N LYS A 113 -3.57 -4.79 20.60
CA LYS A 113 -3.74 -5.99 19.76
C LYS A 113 -5.21 -6.16 19.38
N LEU A 114 -5.50 -6.15 18.08
CA LEU A 114 -6.83 -6.39 17.50
C LEU A 114 -7.00 -7.85 17.04
N GLY A 115 -5.89 -8.51 16.72
CA GLY A 115 -5.86 -9.89 16.23
C GLY A 115 -4.42 -10.39 16.12
N ASP A 116 -4.23 -11.58 15.56
CA ASP A 116 -2.87 -12.05 15.29
C ASP A 116 -2.17 -11.11 14.29
N ARG A 117 -0.96 -10.69 14.64
CA ARG A 117 -0.14 -9.73 13.87
C ARG A 117 -0.89 -8.44 13.47
N PHE A 118 -2.01 -8.11 14.12
CA PHE A 118 -2.89 -6.99 13.80
C PHE A 118 -3.13 -6.09 15.00
N TYR A 119 -2.84 -4.79 14.85
CA TYR A 119 -2.80 -3.84 15.96
C TYR A 119 -3.44 -2.49 15.62
N ALA A 120 -4.00 -1.84 16.62
CA ALA A 120 -4.40 -0.43 16.60
C ALA A 120 -3.23 0.46 17.05
N ARG A 121 -2.99 1.53 16.31
CA ARG A 121 -2.02 2.58 16.66
C ARG A 121 -2.68 3.64 17.54
N GLN A 122 -1.84 4.48 18.15
CA GLN A 122 -2.29 5.56 19.02
C GLN A 122 -3.15 6.61 18.30
N ASP A 123 -2.95 6.79 16.99
CA ASP A 123 -3.74 7.69 16.15
C ASP A 123 -5.04 7.05 15.64
N GLY A 124 -5.39 5.86 16.12
CA GLY A 124 -6.58 5.10 15.72
C GLY A 124 -6.43 4.35 14.39
N THR A 125 -5.31 4.50 13.68
CA THR A 125 -5.05 3.72 12.46
C THR A 125 -4.66 2.28 12.81
N ARG A 126 -4.68 1.39 11.82
CA ARG A 126 -4.38 -0.04 12.01
C ARG A 126 -3.05 -0.41 11.38
N ALA A 127 -2.43 -1.47 11.89
CA ALA A 127 -1.20 -2.04 11.36
C ALA A 127 -1.24 -3.56 11.44
N PHE A 128 -1.23 -4.20 10.29
CA PHE A 128 -0.94 -5.62 10.11
C PHE A 128 0.51 -5.83 9.71
N TYR A 129 1.11 -6.92 10.18
CA TYR A 129 2.49 -7.29 9.91
C TYR A 129 2.51 -8.61 9.15
N PHE A 130 2.90 -8.55 7.88
CA PHE A 130 2.83 -9.67 6.96
C PHE A 130 4.01 -10.61 7.11
N ASP A 131 3.74 -11.91 7.02
CA ASP A 131 4.73 -12.83 6.48
C ASP A 131 4.78 -12.68 4.95
N LYS A 132 5.97 -12.87 4.38
CA LYS A 132 6.19 -12.69 2.94
C LYS A 132 5.28 -13.61 2.11
N GLU A 133 5.18 -14.87 2.50
CA GLU A 133 4.38 -15.89 1.80
C GLU A 133 2.88 -15.58 1.86
N GLU A 134 2.40 -15.01 2.96
CA GLU A 134 1.01 -14.57 3.09
C GLU A 134 0.69 -13.44 2.10
N LEU A 135 1.59 -12.47 1.96
CA LEU A 135 1.45 -11.42 0.94
C LEU A 135 1.48 -12.01 -0.48
N ASP A 136 2.42 -12.91 -0.76
CA ASP A 136 2.55 -13.56 -2.06
C ASP A 136 1.24 -14.31 -2.44
N ASN A 137 0.69 -15.07 -1.51
CA ASN A 137 -0.54 -15.85 -1.72
C ASN A 137 -1.75 -14.96 -2.04
N LEU A 138 -1.88 -13.78 -1.41
CA LEU A 138 -2.95 -12.83 -1.73
C LEU A 138 -2.93 -12.43 -3.22
N PHE A 139 -1.73 -12.17 -3.77
CA PHE A 139 -1.58 -11.78 -5.17
C PHE A 139 -1.72 -12.97 -6.12
N VAL A 140 -1.15 -14.13 -5.78
CA VAL A 140 -1.30 -15.35 -6.59
C VAL A 140 -2.77 -15.74 -6.73
N ASN A 141 -3.52 -15.75 -5.62
CA ASN A 141 -4.95 -16.08 -5.62
C ASN A 141 -5.80 -15.05 -6.39
N ALA A 142 -5.31 -13.83 -6.57
CA ALA A 142 -5.95 -12.81 -7.39
C ALA A 142 -5.58 -12.88 -8.88
N GLY A 143 -4.75 -13.86 -9.28
CA GLY A 143 -4.37 -14.05 -10.68
C GLY A 143 -3.16 -13.21 -11.09
N PHE A 144 -2.25 -12.97 -10.15
CA PHE A 144 -0.95 -12.36 -10.43
C PHE A 144 0.16 -13.40 -10.32
N ARG A 145 1.21 -13.24 -11.12
CA ARG A 145 2.45 -14.00 -11.01
C ARG A 145 3.46 -13.20 -10.19
N ILE A 146 4.20 -13.87 -9.32
CA ILE A 146 5.29 -13.26 -8.56
C ILE A 146 6.47 -13.02 -9.52
N GLU A 147 6.91 -11.77 -9.62
CA GLU A 147 8.13 -11.39 -10.34
C GLU A 147 9.30 -11.22 -9.36
N LYS A 148 9.04 -10.60 -8.22
CA LYS A 148 9.99 -10.47 -7.12
C LYS A 148 9.25 -10.47 -5.79
N SER A 149 9.80 -11.12 -4.77
CA SER A 149 9.28 -11.05 -3.41
C SER A 149 10.41 -11.20 -2.40
N GLU A 150 10.57 -10.23 -1.50
CA GLU A 150 11.69 -10.18 -0.57
C GLU A 150 11.29 -9.58 0.78
N CYS A 151 12.01 -10.00 1.83
CA CYS A 151 11.96 -9.36 3.14
C CYS A 151 13.16 -8.41 3.27
N LEU A 152 12.90 -7.15 3.56
CA LEU A 152 13.90 -6.09 3.65
C LEU A 152 14.15 -5.71 5.11
N PHE A 153 15.42 -5.83 5.51
CA PHE A 153 15.90 -5.40 6.81
C PHE A 153 16.55 -4.03 6.69
N ARG A 154 16.07 -3.06 7.47
CA ARG A 154 16.55 -1.68 7.44
C ARG A 154 16.78 -1.17 8.86
N LYS A 155 17.88 -0.46 9.08
CA LYS A 155 18.10 0.24 10.35
C LYS A 155 17.50 1.63 10.28
N THR A 156 16.63 1.98 11.23
CA THR A 156 16.08 3.33 11.39
C THR A 156 16.72 3.98 12.60
N ILE A 157 17.34 5.14 12.39
CA ILE A 157 17.98 5.92 13.44
C ILE A 157 17.15 7.17 13.68
N ASN A 158 16.60 7.30 14.89
CA ASN A 158 15.99 8.53 15.37
C ASN A 158 16.97 9.21 16.32
N HIS A 159 17.70 10.21 15.81
CA HIS A 159 18.71 10.93 16.58
C HIS A 159 18.10 11.69 17.78
N GLN A 160 16.91 12.28 17.62
CA GLN A 160 16.23 13.01 18.69
C GLN A 160 15.88 12.10 19.88
N LYS A 161 15.48 10.85 19.60
CA LYS A 161 15.15 9.84 20.62
C LYS A 161 16.33 8.92 20.97
N ARG A 162 17.52 9.16 20.39
CA ARG A 162 18.71 8.30 20.49
C ARG A 162 18.39 6.81 20.29
N LEU A 163 17.49 6.52 19.35
CA LEU A 163 16.96 5.19 19.10
C LEU A 163 17.49 4.67 17.76
N SER A 164 18.08 3.49 17.76
CA SER A 164 18.50 2.78 16.55
C SER A 164 17.83 1.42 16.54
N VAL A 165 16.92 1.19 15.60
CA VAL A 165 16.05 0.02 15.59
C VAL A 165 16.02 -0.63 14.23
N ASP A 166 15.99 -1.96 14.23
CA ASP A 166 15.83 -2.75 13.04
C ASP A 166 14.36 -2.76 12.63
N ARG A 167 14.14 -2.52 11.34
CA ARG A 167 12.83 -2.48 10.70
C ARG A 167 12.76 -3.57 9.66
N ILE A 168 11.62 -4.22 9.59
CA ILE A 168 11.35 -5.32 8.68
C ILE A 168 10.18 -4.92 7.79
N PHE A 169 10.38 -5.05 6.48
CA PHE A 169 9.37 -4.76 5.47
C PHE A 169 9.27 -5.95 4.51
N VAL A 170 8.06 -6.23 4.04
CA VAL A 170 7.86 -7.09 2.87
C VAL A 170 7.80 -6.20 1.64
N GLN A 171 8.45 -6.63 0.55
CA GLN A 171 8.41 -5.95 -0.73
C GLN A 171 8.14 -6.98 -1.84
N GLY A 172 7.11 -6.71 -2.64
CA GLY A 172 6.67 -7.59 -3.72
C GLY A 172 6.49 -6.84 -5.04
N VAL A 173 6.75 -7.54 -6.13
CA VAL A 173 6.47 -7.12 -7.50
C VAL A 173 5.69 -8.25 -8.15
N TYR A 174 4.47 -7.96 -8.58
CA TYR A 174 3.53 -8.95 -9.10
C TYR A 174 3.01 -8.50 -10.47
N VAL A 175 2.90 -9.43 -11.43
CA VAL A 175 2.42 -9.14 -12.78
C VAL A 175 1.04 -9.78 -12.97
N ARG A 176 0.04 -9.01 -13.41
CA ARG A 176 -1.31 -9.53 -13.67
C ARG A 176 -1.28 -10.50 -14.85
N ILE A 177 -1.76 -11.73 -14.66
CA ILE A 177 -1.80 -12.78 -15.71
C ILE A 177 -3.20 -13.29 -16.03
N SER A 178 -4.22 -12.92 -15.25
CA SER A 178 -5.64 -13.19 -15.50
C SER A 178 -6.50 -12.07 -14.93
#